data_AF-A0A954W2Y9-F1
#
_entry.id   AF-A0A954W2Y9-F1
#
_cell.length_a   1.000
_cell.length_b   1.000
_cell.length_c   1.000
_cell.angle_alpha   90.00
_cell.angle_beta   90.00
_cell.angle_gamma   90.00
#
_symmetry.space_group_name_H-M   'P 1'
#
loop_
_entity.id
_entity.type
_entity.pdbx_description
1 polymer ?
#
loop_
_entity_poly.entity_id
_entity_poly.type
_entity_poly.pdbx_seq_one_letter_code
_entity_poly.pdbx_strand_id
1 'polypeptide(L)'
;MRHFAIEQLGQATILLGGLVVCLTLAAGVSRAEDAPSAAPKKLNRTESLTAIIDQELARQWQSLGVEPSPVADDATFLRRVSLDLIGRIPTVAEARAYLNDQSPNKSGALVDRLMASPEHARHMAVLWRRAWIPQTETPQFSRLADDYERWLAREIRRGVGFDRLVAEQLTVPVSKMLIPVDAGAFRTASPAFLAVAELKPEQLAANAARAFLGVNLDCAQCHDHPFAHWSREEFWQTAAFFARPKLEHESAFLKIAVGDSQQMVAARFPGGGSPILPQKLDVETGRRLLAEWIIAPENPFFARNLANRSWAMLLGAGLVEPLDDLSEANSHPHATLLDALAKELVHARFQLRPILRAIVLSRAYQGESRAVDGVRELLDSSFATMPMRGLSGDQLYDSIVT
;
A
#
# COMPACT_ATOMS: atom_id res chain seq x y z
N MET A 1 58.33 16.60 62.00
CA MET A 1 59.46 16.03 62.79
C MET A 1 59.45 14.52 62.65
N ARG A 2 60.57 13.95 62.16
CA ARG A 2 61.10 12.56 62.31
C ARG A 2 60.18 11.39 61.86
N HIS A 3 60.47 10.65 60.78
CA HIS A 3 61.52 9.63 60.54
C HIS A 3 61.30 8.25 61.20
N PHE A 4 61.56 7.19 60.39
CA PHE A 4 61.72 5.74 60.64
C PHE A 4 60.42 4.92 60.89
N ALA A 5 60.00 3.92 60.10
CA ALA A 5 60.60 2.80 59.34
C ALA A 5 60.90 1.53 60.18
N ILE A 6 60.52 0.37 59.58
CA ILE A 6 61.13 -0.98 59.64
C ILE A 6 60.48 -2.08 60.53
N GLU A 7 59.93 -3.10 59.83
CA GLU A 7 60.06 -4.58 59.98
C GLU A 7 59.61 -5.30 61.30
N GLN A 8 59.20 -6.58 61.38
CA GLN A 8 59.09 -7.74 60.47
C GLN A 8 58.28 -8.88 61.18
N LEU A 9 57.95 -9.96 60.41
CA LEU A 9 57.60 -11.35 60.79
C LEU A 9 56.15 -11.64 61.24
N GLY A 10 55.43 -12.67 60.76
CA GLY A 10 55.76 -13.74 59.81
C GLY A 10 54.59 -14.73 59.62
N GLN A 11 54.82 -15.70 58.71
CA GLN A 11 54.09 -16.96 58.44
C GLN A 11 52.77 -16.83 57.65
N ALA A 12 52.72 -17.13 56.34
CA ALA A 12 52.91 -18.39 55.61
C ALA A 12 51.78 -19.42 55.83
N THR A 13 50.73 -19.35 54.99
CA THR A 13 49.87 -20.50 54.67
C THR A 13 49.57 -20.50 53.18
N ILE A 14 50.00 -21.57 52.51
CA ILE A 14 49.79 -21.89 51.11
C ILE A 14 48.43 -22.56 50.97
N LEU A 15 47.60 -22.15 50.01
CA LEU A 15 46.62 -23.04 49.38
C LEU A 15 46.26 -22.56 47.97
N LEU A 16 46.37 -23.50 47.03
CA LEU A 16 46.15 -23.41 45.59
C LEU A 16 44.75 -22.88 45.23
N GLY A 17 44.67 -22.15 44.11
CA GLY A 17 43.38 -21.98 43.42
C GLY A 17 43.39 -20.99 42.26
N GLY A 18 43.64 -21.48 41.05
CA GLY A 18 42.96 -21.06 39.81
C GLY A 18 43.09 -19.60 39.35
N LEU A 19 44.00 -19.37 38.42
CA LEU A 19 44.01 -18.20 37.54
C LEU A 19 42.80 -18.26 36.59
N VAL A 20 41.77 -17.43 36.81
CA VAL A 20 40.73 -17.16 35.81
C VAL A 20 40.97 -15.77 35.22
N VAL A 21 41.51 -15.77 34.00
CA VAL A 21 41.61 -14.59 33.15
C VAL A 21 40.21 -14.32 32.59
N CYS A 22 39.56 -13.26 33.07
CA CYS A 22 38.33 -12.75 32.48
C CYS A 22 38.65 -12.06 31.14
N LEU A 23 38.56 -12.81 30.03
CA LEU A 23 38.40 -12.25 28.70
C LEU A 23 36.98 -11.66 28.57
N THR A 24 36.88 -10.35 28.46
CA THR A 24 35.66 -9.65 28.05
C THR A 24 35.42 -9.88 26.55
N LEU A 25 34.51 -10.80 26.23
CA LEU A 25 33.95 -10.95 24.88
C LEU A 25 33.05 -9.74 24.58
N ALA A 26 33.56 -8.80 23.78
CA ALA A 26 32.75 -7.82 23.10
C ALA A 26 31.92 -8.54 22.02
N ALA A 27 30.64 -8.81 22.32
CA ALA A 27 29.69 -9.27 21.33
C ALA A 27 29.34 -8.10 20.40
N GLY A 28 30.07 -8.00 19.29
CA GLY A 28 29.68 -7.16 18.16
C GLY A 28 28.39 -7.71 17.56
N VAL A 29 27.29 -6.96 17.69
CA VAL A 29 26.06 -7.21 16.95
C VAL A 29 26.33 -6.85 15.50
N SER A 30 26.80 -7.84 14.74
CA SER A 30 26.85 -7.79 13.28
C SER A 30 25.43 -7.62 12.75
N ARG A 31 25.14 -6.44 12.20
CA ARG A 31 23.91 -6.16 11.45
C ARG A 31 23.94 -7.07 10.23
N ALA A 32 23.06 -8.07 10.20
CA ALA A 32 22.89 -8.91 9.02
C ALA A 32 22.52 -8.01 7.83
N GLU A 33 23.35 -8.03 6.80
CA GLU A 33 22.98 -7.50 5.48
C GLU A 33 21.81 -8.36 4.96
N ASP A 34 20.67 -7.73 4.71
CA ASP A 34 19.49 -8.38 4.15
C ASP A 34 19.82 -8.93 2.76
N ALA A 35 19.94 -10.26 2.66
CA ALA A 35 19.99 -10.97 1.40
C ALA A 35 18.71 -10.71 0.57
N PRO A 36 18.78 -10.72 -0.77
CA PRO A 36 17.61 -10.54 -1.63
C PRO A 36 16.54 -11.57 -1.27
N SER A 37 15.36 -11.07 -0.92
CA SER A 37 14.19 -11.88 -0.55
C SER A 37 13.93 -12.94 -1.60
N ALA A 38 14.07 -14.21 -1.20
CA ALA A 38 13.77 -15.36 -2.04
C ALA A 38 12.33 -15.28 -2.58
N ALA A 39 12.16 -15.70 -3.83
CA ALA A 39 10.88 -15.75 -4.52
C ALA A 39 9.81 -16.47 -3.66
N PRO A 40 8.56 -15.99 -3.66
CA PRO A 40 7.51 -16.58 -2.84
C PRO A 40 7.33 -18.07 -3.14
N LYS A 41 7.31 -18.88 -2.07
CA LYS A 41 7.05 -20.32 -2.12
C LYS A 41 5.66 -20.55 -2.73
N LYS A 42 5.61 -21.16 -3.91
CA LYS A 42 4.36 -21.52 -4.61
C LYS A 42 3.55 -22.50 -3.74
N LEU A 43 2.40 -22.07 -3.25
CA LEU A 43 1.33 -23.01 -2.90
C LEU A 43 0.76 -23.57 -4.21
N ASN A 44 0.59 -24.90 -4.27
CA ASN A 44 -0.01 -25.58 -5.41
C ASN A 44 -1.48 -25.19 -5.52
N ARG A 45 -1.77 -24.12 -6.25
CA ARG A 45 -3.08 -23.87 -6.82
C ARG A 45 -3.15 -24.58 -8.16
N THR A 46 -4.14 -25.45 -8.34
CA THR A 46 -4.44 -26.08 -9.63
C THR A 46 -4.87 -25.04 -10.69
N GLU A 47 -5.34 -23.87 -10.26
CA GLU A 47 -5.80 -22.77 -11.12
C GLU A 47 -5.06 -21.46 -10.83
N SER A 48 -4.66 -20.74 -11.90
CA SER A 48 -4.01 -19.43 -11.78
C SER A 48 -5.01 -18.33 -11.38
N LEU A 49 -4.55 -17.22 -10.77
CA LEU A 49 -5.41 -16.07 -10.47
C LEU A 49 -6.09 -15.53 -11.75
N THR A 50 -5.40 -15.53 -12.89
CA THR A 50 -5.99 -15.17 -14.19
C THR A 50 -7.20 -16.02 -14.53
N ALA A 51 -7.11 -17.35 -14.35
CA ALA A 51 -8.23 -18.26 -14.61
C ALA A 51 -9.42 -17.98 -13.68
N ILE A 52 -9.16 -17.63 -12.41
CA ILE A 52 -10.21 -17.24 -11.46
C ILE A 52 -10.90 -15.95 -11.92
N ILE A 53 -10.13 -14.93 -12.32
CA ILE A 53 -10.67 -13.67 -12.86
C ILE A 53 -11.60 -13.96 -14.05
N ASP A 54 -11.10 -14.74 -15.01
CA ASP A 54 -11.85 -15.06 -16.23
C ASP A 54 -13.13 -15.87 -15.94
N GLN A 55 -13.08 -16.80 -14.98
CA GLN A 55 -14.24 -17.60 -14.60
C GLN A 55 -15.33 -16.79 -13.90
N GLU A 56 -14.96 -15.87 -12.99
CA GLU A 56 -15.93 -15.00 -12.32
C GLU A 56 -16.62 -14.06 -13.32
N LEU A 57 -15.84 -13.44 -14.22
CA LEU A 57 -16.39 -12.56 -15.25
C LEU A 57 -17.25 -13.31 -16.27
N ALA A 58 -16.84 -14.50 -16.71
CA ALA A 58 -17.63 -15.31 -17.63
C ALA A 58 -19.00 -15.66 -17.05
N ARG A 59 -19.07 -16.00 -15.75
CA ARG A 59 -20.35 -16.21 -15.05
C ARG A 59 -21.21 -14.96 -15.05
N GLN A 60 -20.61 -13.80 -14.81
CA GLN A 60 -21.34 -12.54 -14.80
C GLN A 60 -21.86 -12.20 -16.20
N TRP A 61 -21.02 -12.26 -17.24
CA TRP A 61 -21.42 -12.03 -18.63
C TRP A 61 -22.57 -12.94 -19.05
N GLN A 62 -22.51 -14.22 -18.67
CA GLN A 62 -23.60 -15.17 -18.90
C GLN A 62 -24.90 -14.76 -18.19
N SER A 63 -24.83 -14.33 -16.92
CA SER A 63 -26.01 -13.89 -16.17
C SER A 63 -26.65 -12.61 -16.72
N LEU A 64 -25.83 -11.73 -17.33
CA LEU A 64 -26.27 -10.47 -17.93
C LEU A 64 -26.69 -10.63 -19.40
N GLY A 65 -26.44 -11.79 -20.02
CA GLY A 65 -26.66 -11.99 -21.45
C GLY A 65 -25.75 -11.13 -22.32
N VAL A 66 -24.55 -10.79 -21.83
CA VAL A 66 -23.57 -9.94 -22.52
C VAL A 66 -22.49 -10.82 -23.14
N GLU A 67 -22.16 -10.57 -24.39
CA GLU A 67 -21.01 -11.19 -25.05
C GLU A 67 -19.77 -10.29 -24.90
N PRO A 68 -18.62 -10.82 -24.43
CA PRO A 68 -17.39 -10.03 -24.35
C PRO A 68 -16.82 -9.74 -25.74
N SER A 69 -16.25 -8.55 -25.90
CA SER A 69 -15.48 -8.15 -27.09
C SER A 69 -14.41 -9.18 -27.44
N PRO A 70 -14.03 -9.37 -28.72
CA PRO A 70 -12.91 -10.24 -29.09
C PRO A 70 -11.60 -9.83 -28.41
N VAL A 71 -10.62 -10.73 -28.40
CA VAL A 71 -9.26 -10.41 -27.93
C VAL A 71 -8.64 -9.41 -28.91
N ALA A 72 -8.03 -8.36 -28.37
CA ALA A 72 -7.35 -7.35 -29.17
C ALA A 72 -6.12 -7.91 -29.88
N ASP A 73 -5.74 -7.29 -30.99
CA ASP A 73 -4.50 -7.63 -31.68
C ASP A 73 -3.25 -7.34 -30.84
N ASP A 74 -2.13 -7.97 -31.22
CA ASP A 74 -0.86 -7.86 -30.52
C ASP A 74 -0.35 -6.42 -30.42
N ALA A 75 -0.58 -5.59 -31.44
CA ALA A 75 -0.14 -4.21 -31.45
C ALA A 75 -0.92 -3.35 -30.44
N THR A 76 -2.23 -3.58 -30.35
CA THR A 76 -3.13 -2.95 -29.38
C THR A 76 -2.79 -3.38 -27.97
N PHE A 77 -2.61 -4.69 -27.73
CA PHE A 77 -2.21 -5.21 -26.43
C PHE A 77 -0.86 -4.62 -25.98
N LEU A 78 0.17 -4.67 -26.84
CA LEU A 78 1.49 -4.12 -26.55
C LEU A 78 1.41 -2.64 -26.18
N ARG A 79 0.69 -1.85 -26.97
CA ARG A 79 0.55 -0.41 -26.74
C ARG A 79 -0.10 -0.13 -25.39
N ARG A 80 -1.19 -0.83 -25.07
CA ARG A 80 -1.98 -0.67 -23.85
C ARG A 80 -1.17 -1.07 -22.61
N VAL A 81 -0.59 -2.26 -22.63
CA VAL A 81 0.17 -2.77 -21.49
C VAL A 81 1.42 -1.95 -21.21
N SER A 82 2.05 -1.37 -22.25
CA SER A 82 3.18 -0.46 -22.05
C SER A 82 2.73 0.83 -21.35
N LEU A 83 1.64 1.45 -21.80
CA LEU A 83 1.11 2.65 -21.15
C LEU A 83 0.73 2.40 -19.69
N ASP A 84 0.09 1.26 -19.40
CA ASP A 84 -0.46 0.97 -18.08
C ASP A 84 0.58 0.45 -17.09
N LEU A 85 1.59 -0.28 -17.57
CA LEU A 85 2.62 -0.83 -16.69
C LEU A 85 3.84 0.05 -16.57
N ILE A 86 4.22 0.80 -17.62
CA ILE A 86 5.46 1.60 -17.62
C ILE A 86 5.25 3.07 -17.96
N GLY A 87 4.01 3.50 -18.19
CA GLY A 87 3.68 4.91 -18.37
C GLY A 87 4.01 5.48 -19.75
N ARG A 88 4.39 4.67 -20.74
CA ARG A 88 4.77 5.17 -22.07
C ARG A 88 4.41 4.19 -23.19
N ILE A 89 4.44 4.68 -24.42
CA ILE A 89 4.35 3.82 -25.61
C ILE A 89 5.60 2.93 -25.75
N PRO A 90 5.49 1.76 -26.42
CA PRO A 90 6.67 0.96 -26.76
C PRO A 90 7.57 1.72 -27.75
N THR A 91 8.88 1.58 -27.57
CA THR A 91 9.88 1.99 -28.58
C THR A 91 9.73 1.14 -29.84
N VAL A 92 10.29 1.61 -30.97
CA VAL A 92 10.33 0.83 -32.22
C VAL A 92 11.01 -0.53 -32.03
N ALA A 93 12.07 -0.59 -31.21
CA ALA A 93 12.79 -1.83 -30.93
C ALA A 93 11.95 -2.81 -30.10
N GLU A 94 11.29 -2.33 -29.05
CA GLU A 94 10.36 -3.15 -28.23
C GLU A 94 9.19 -3.67 -29.07
N ALA A 95 8.62 -2.83 -29.94
CA ALA A 95 7.53 -3.22 -30.82
C ALA A 95 7.95 -4.31 -31.81
N ARG A 96 9.08 -4.14 -32.51
CA ARG A 96 9.61 -5.18 -33.41
C ARG A 96 9.91 -6.48 -32.68
N ALA A 97 10.49 -6.40 -31.48
CA ALA A 97 10.81 -7.59 -30.69
C ALA A 97 9.54 -8.37 -30.31
N TYR A 98 8.49 -7.69 -29.85
CA TYR A 98 7.25 -8.34 -29.44
C TYR A 98 6.41 -8.83 -30.62
N LEU A 99 6.26 -8.02 -31.67
CA LEU A 99 5.43 -8.36 -32.83
C LEU A 99 6.00 -9.52 -33.66
N ASN A 100 7.32 -9.69 -33.67
CA ASN A 100 7.97 -10.82 -34.34
C ASN A 100 8.09 -12.07 -33.45
N ASP A 101 7.84 -11.97 -32.14
CA ASP A 101 7.88 -13.12 -31.23
C ASP A 101 6.67 -14.05 -31.50
N GLN A 102 6.97 -15.32 -31.78
CA GLN A 102 5.98 -16.38 -32.03
C GLN A 102 5.84 -17.33 -30.83
N SER A 103 6.49 -17.03 -29.71
CA SER A 103 6.44 -17.85 -28.51
C SER A 103 5.01 -17.91 -27.96
N PRO A 104 4.50 -19.10 -27.57
CA PRO A 104 3.15 -19.23 -27.00
C PRO A 104 2.92 -18.40 -25.73
N ASN A 105 3.98 -18.00 -25.03
CA ASN A 105 3.94 -17.19 -23.81
C ASN A 105 4.51 -15.76 -24.01
N LYS A 106 4.51 -15.24 -25.24
CA LYS A 106 5.04 -13.88 -25.55
C LYS A 106 4.43 -12.79 -24.68
N SER A 107 3.11 -12.81 -24.43
CA SER A 107 2.40 -11.81 -23.62
C SER A 107 2.82 -11.87 -22.15
N GLY A 108 2.91 -13.08 -21.58
CA GLY A 108 3.40 -13.26 -20.22
C GLY A 108 4.85 -12.79 -20.06
N ALA A 109 5.72 -13.14 -21.01
CA ALA A 109 7.11 -12.72 -21.00
C ALA A 109 7.28 -11.20 -21.17
N LEU A 110 6.44 -10.55 -21.98
CA LEU A 110 6.39 -9.09 -22.11
C LEU A 110 6.01 -8.45 -20.77
N VAL A 111 4.92 -8.90 -20.16
CA VAL A 111 4.42 -8.37 -18.88
C VAL A 111 5.48 -8.48 -17.78
N ASP A 112 6.12 -9.66 -17.68
CA ASP A 112 7.18 -9.90 -16.68
C ASP A 112 8.38 -8.96 -16.91
N ARG A 113 8.76 -8.70 -18.17
CA ARG A 113 9.83 -7.76 -18.53
C ARG A 113 9.48 -6.32 -18.18
N LEU A 114 8.26 -5.88 -18.52
CA LEU A 114 7.78 -4.54 -18.21
C LEU A 114 7.75 -4.30 -16.70
N MET A 115 7.19 -5.23 -15.92
CA MET A 115 7.11 -5.11 -14.45
C MET A 115 8.48 -5.16 -13.74
N ALA A 116 9.49 -5.75 -14.38
CA ALA A 116 10.86 -5.75 -13.86
C ALA A 116 11.61 -4.44 -14.14
N SER A 117 11.09 -3.56 -15.01
CA SER A 117 11.76 -2.33 -15.42
C SER A 117 11.75 -1.25 -14.32
N PRO A 118 12.76 -0.35 -14.29
CA PRO A 118 12.71 0.86 -13.48
C PRO A 118 11.52 1.78 -13.80
N GLU A 119 11.11 1.84 -15.07
CA GLU A 119 9.96 2.60 -15.57
C GLU A 119 8.68 2.16 -14.87
N HIS A 120 8.47 0.85 -14.71
CA HIS A 120 7.30 0.32 -14.00
C HIS A 120 7.22 0.85 -12.57
N ALA A 121 8.34 0.81 -11.86
CA ALA A 121 8.38 1.29 -10.48
C ALA A 121 8.10 2.79 -10.38
N ARG A 122 8.61 3.60 -11.32
CA ARG A 122 8.32 5.05 -11.39
C ARG A 122 6.86 5.31 -11.71
N HIS A 123 6.32 4.66 -12.75
CA HIS A 123 4.94 4.84 -13.16
C HIS A 123 3.96 4.45 -12.05
N MET A 124 4.17 3.29 -11.42
CA MET A 124 3.35 2.86 -10.28
C MET A 124 3.46 3.81 -9.10
N ALA A 125 4.64 4.40 -8.84
CA ALA A 125 4.79 5.38 -7.77
C ALA A 125 3.93 6.65 -8.00
N VAL A 126 3.83 7.13 -9.24
CA VAL A 126 2.95 8.25 -9.60
C VAL A 126 1.48 7.89 -9.34
N LEU A 127 1.03 6.72 -9.82
CA LEU A 127 -0.36 6.28 -9.67
C LEU A 127 -0.75 6.14 -8.19
N TRP A 128 0.11 5.51 -7.38
CA TRP A 128 -0.14 5.31 -5.96
C TRP A 128 0.01 6.59 -5.13
N ARG A 129 0.92 7.50 -5.49
CA ARG A 129 0.95 8.85 -4.89
C ARG A 129 -0.39 9.55 -5.08
N ARG A 130 -0.93 9.58 -6.31
CA ARG A 130 -2.22 10.21 -6.60
C ARG A 130 -3.36 9.58 -5.78
N ALA A 131 -3.32 8.26 -5.58
CA ALA A 131 -4.32 7.54 -4.81
C ALA A 131 -4.21 7.71 -3.29
N TRP A 132 -3.02 7.98 -2.75
CA TRP A 132 -2.76 8.03 -1.30
C TRP A 132 -2.59 9.44 -0.74
N ILE A 133 -1.99 10.34 -1.50
CA ILE A 133 -1.75 11.74 -1.12
C ILE A 133 -2.12 12.71 -2.27
N PRO A 134 -3.37 12.71 -2.75
CA PRO A 134 -3.82 13.56 -3.84
C PRO A 134 -3.60 15.07 -3.58
N GLN A 135 -3.45 15.48 -2.32
CA GLN A 135 -3.12 16.85 -1.92
C GLN A 135 -1.84 17.37 -2.58
N THR A 136 -0.92 16.47 -2.96
CA THR A 136 0.31 16.82 -3.69
C THR A 136 0.08 17.33 -5.11
N GLU A 137 -1.13 17.24 -5.66
CA GLU A 137 -1.50 17.89 -6.93
C GLU A 137 -1.80 19.40 -6.76
N THR A 138 -1.83 19.90 -5.52
CA THR A 138 -2.04 21.32 -5.22
C THR A 138 -0.72 22.07 -5.08
N PRO A 139 -0.66 23.38 -5.38
CA PRO A 139 0.55 24.18 -5.21
C PRO A 139 1.10 24.17 -3.77
N GLN A 140 0.24 23.97 -2.76
CA GLN A 140 0.63 23.96 -1.36
C GLN A 140 1.56 22.78 -1.02
N PHE A 141 1.32 21.62 -1.62
CA PHE A 141 2.01 20.37 -1.26
C PHE A 141 2.79 19.72 -2.41
N SER A 142 2.81 20.32 -3.61
CA SER A 142 3.49 19.79 -4.80
C SER A 142 4.96 19.43 -4.57
N ARG A 143 5.66 20.21 -3.74
CA ARG A 143 7.06 19.94 -3.35
C ARG A 143 7.30 18.60 -2.65
N LEU A 144 6.25 17.94 -2.16
CA LEU A 144 6.34 16.63 -1.50
C LEU A 144 6.18 15.46 -2.48
N ALA A 145 5.75 15.72 -3.72
CA ALA A 145 5.47 14.69 -4.72
C ALA A 145 6.75 13.91 -5.09
N ASP A 146 7.79 14.61 -5.55
CA ASP A 146 9.01 14.00 -6.07
C ASP A 146 9.72 13.11 -5.03
N ASP A 147 9.81 13.57 -3.78
CA ASP A 147 10.43 12.81 -2.69
C ASP A 147 9.62 11.55 -2.36
N TYR A 148 8.29 11.67 -2.36
CA TYR A 148 7.40 10.55 -2.11
C TYR A 148 7.44 9.52 -3.24
N GLU A 149 7.42 9.96 -4.50
CA GLU A 149 7.52 9.09 -5.67
C GLU A 149 8.88 8.38 -5.73
N ARG A 150 10.00 9.07 -5.44
CA ARG A 150 11.33 8.45 -5.38
C ARG A 150 11.41 7.37 -4.29
N TRP A 151 10.82 7.62 -3.13
CA TRP A 151 10.71 6.63 -2.06
C TRP A 151 9.88 5.43 -2.53
N LEU A 152 8.67 5.68 -3.04
CA LEU A 152 7.73 4.63 -3.42
C LEU A 152 8.25 3.78 -4.59
N ALA A 153 8.83 4.41 -5.62
CA ALA A 153 9.45 3.71 -6.74
C ALA A 153 10.60 2.81 -6.28
N ARG A 154 11.41 3.26 -5.33
CA ARG A 154 12.50 2.43 -4.77
C ARG A 154 11.94 1.18 -4.09
N GLU A 155 10.92 1.31 -3.26
CA GLU A 155 10.35 0.16 -2.53
C GLU A 155 9.55 -0.78 -3.44
N ILE A 156 8.80 -0.25 -4.42
CA ILE A 156 8.11 -1.06 -5.45
C ILE A 156 9.13 -1.86 -6.28
N ARG A 157 10.26 -1.24 -6.63
CA ARG A 157 11.34 -1.94 -7.36
C ARG A 157 11.93 -3.08 -6.53
N ARG A 158 12.08 -2.89 -5.22
CA ARG A 158 12.53 -3.91 -4.25
C ARG A 158 11.50 -5.03 -4.00
N GLY A 159 10.26 -4.87 -4.47
CA GLY A 159 9.19 -5.84 -4.27
C GLY A 159 8.64 -5.82 -2.84
N VAL A 160 8.70 -4.68 -2.16
CA VAL A 160 8.12 -4.53 -0.82
C VAL A 160 6.59 -4.62 -0.92
N GLY A 161 5.98 -5.37 -0.01
CA GLY A 161 4.53 -5.50 0.12
C GLY A 161 3.89 -4.18 0.55
N PHE A 162 2.69 -3.90 0.03
CA PHE A 162 1.96 -2.66 0.28
C PHE A 162 1.52 -2.51 1.75
N ASP A 163 1.37 -3.62 2.47
CA ASP A 163 1.23 -3.63 3.93
C ASP A 163 2.38 -2.88 4.62
N ARG A 164 3.61 -3.21 4.25
CA ARG A 164 4.79 -2.56 4.84
C ARG A 164 4.87 -1.10 4.48
N LEU A 165 4.59 -0.74 3.23
CA LEU A 165 4.61 0.66 2.76
C LEU A 165 3.62 1.52 3.56
N VAL A 166 2.40 1.01 3.75
CA VAL A 166 1.35 1.68 4.52
C VAL A 166 1.74 1.80 5.99
N ALA A 167 2.24 0.71 6.60
CA ALA A 167 2.67 0.74 7.99
C ALA A 167 3.83 1.72 8.22
N GLU A 168 4.83 1.73 7.33
CA GLU A 168 6.00 2.59 7.42
C GLU A 168 5.63 4.08 7.34
N GLN A 169 4.77 4.48 6.41
CA GLN A 169 4.37 5.90 6.30
C GLN A 169 3.43 6.35 7.43
N LEU A 170 2.59 5.44 7.96
CA LEU A 170 1.76 5.74 9.12
C LEU A 170 2.57 5.85 10.40
N THR A 171 3.66 5.08 10.53
CA THR A 171 4.48 5.01 11.76
C THR A 171 5.78 5.80 11.68
N VAL A 172 6.05 6.51 10.58
CA VAL A 172 7.26 7.33 10.44
C VAL A 172 7.39 8.29 11.64
N PRO A 173 8.57 8.35 12.30
CA PRO A 173 8.71 9.18 13.48
C PRO A 173 8.56 10.66 13.21
N VAL A 174 7.72 11.34 14.01
CA VAL A 174 7.48 12.79 13.87
C VAL A 174 8.74 13.58 14.19
N SER A 175 9.58 13.11 15.12
CA SER A 175 10.89 13.71 15.40
C SER A 175 11.79 13.76 14.17
N LYS A 176 11.67 12.79 13.25
CA LYS A 176 12.40 12.80 11.98
C LYS A 176 11.83 13.83 10.99
N MET A 177 10.61 14.37 11.14
CA MET A 177 10.10 15.42 10.24
C MET A 177 10.76 16.79 10.47
N LEU A 178 11.29 17.02 11.67
CA LEU A 178 11.87 18.31 12.09
C LEU A 178 13.35 18.47 11.70
N ILE A 179 13.95 17.45 11.07
CA ILE A 179 15.34 17.49 10.61
C ILE A 179 15.34 17.86 9.12
N PRO A 180 15.97 19.00 8.71
CA PRO A 180 16.20 19.33 7.32
C PRO A 180 16.96 18.18 6.66
N VAL A 181 16.38 17.60 5.62
CA VAL A 181 16.99 16.46 4.92
C VAL A 181 17.95 17.03 3.89
N ASP A 182 19.24 16.89 4.12
CA ASP A 182 20.21 16.96 3.02
C ASP A 182 19.77 15.97 1.94
N ALA A 183 19.70 16.43 0.69
CA ALA A 183 19.15 15.76 -0.50
C ALA A 183 19.90 14.47 -0.88
N GLY A 184 19.97 13.50 0.03
CA GLY A 184 20.75 12.27 -0.09
C GLY A 184 20.63 11.31 1.10
N ALA A 185 20.12 11.74 2.26
CA ALA A 185 19.86 10.82 3.37
C ALA A 185 18.58 10.02 3.11
N PHE A 186 18.73 8.78 2.64
CA PHE A 186 17.62 7.84 2.44
C PHE A 186 16.83 7.67 3.74
N ARG A 187 15.67 8.33 3.84
CA ARG A 187 14.67 7.92 4.81
C ARG A 187 14.20 6.52 4.45
N THR A 188 14.10 5.65 5.46
CA THR A 188 13.45 4.34 5.32
C THR A 188 11.98 4.51 4.91
N ALA A 189 11.31 5.55 5.43
CA ALA A 189 9.91 5.91 5.12
C ALA A 189 9.74 7.40 4.81
N SER A 190 8.88 7.76 3.85
CA SER A 190 8.57 9.17 3.54
C SER A 190 7.56 9.77 4.55
N PRO A 191 7.79 10.97 5.11
CA PRO A 191 6.83 11.63 5.99
C PRO A 191 5.68 12.33 5.25
N ALA A 192 5.64 12.29 3.92
CA ALA A 192 4.71 13.11 3.13
C ALA A 192 3.24 12.84 3.50
N PHE A 193 2.86 11.59 3.75
CA PHE A 193 1.48 11.24 4.16
C PHE A 193 1.04 11.98 5.42
N LEU A 194 1.94 12.11 6.41
CA LEU A 194 1.64 12.85 7.63
C LEU A 194 1.72 14.37 7.43
N ALA A 195 2.61 14.83 6.54
CA ALA A 195 2.82 16.24 6.25
C ALA A 195 1.66 16.89 5.46
N VAL A 196 1.08 16.19 4.48
CA VAL A 196 -0.07 16.70 3.71
C VAL A 196 -1.34 16.84 4.55
N ALA A 197 -1.41 16.12 5.67
CA ALA A 197 -2.46 16.24 6.67
C ALA A 197 -2.12 17.24 7.78
N GLU A 198 -1.01 17.97 7.66
CA GLU A 198 -0.53 18.96 8.64
C GLU A 198 -0.43 18.43 10.08
N LEU A 199 -0.28 17.11 10.25
CA LEU A 199 -0.34 16.41 11.54
C LEU A 199 -1.66 16.58 12.32
N LYS A 200 -2.73 17.03 11.66
CA LYS A 200 -4.07 17.17 12.25
C LYS A 200 -4.75 15.80 12.35
N PRO A 201 -5.14 15.32 13.55
CA PRO A 201 -5.72 13.99 13.72
C PRO A 201 -6.94 13.71 12.84
N GLU A 202 -7.80 14.71 12.67
CA GLU A 202 -9.00 14.65 11.84
C GLU A 202 -8.68 14.46 10.35
N GLN A 203 -7.69 15.19 9.83
CA GLN A 203 -7.25 15.04 8.43
C GLN A 203 -6.53 13.70 8.22
N LEU A 204 -5.75 13.25 9.19
CA LEU A 204 -5.06 11.97 9.14
C LEU A 204 -6.03 10.79 9.14
N ALA A 205 -7.09 10.85 9.96
CA ALA A 205 -8.13 9.83 9.99
C ALA A 205 -8.87 9.74 8.65
N ALA A 206 -9.33 10.87 8.12
CA ALA A 206 -9.99 10.94 6.83
C ALA A 206 -9.08 10.40 5.71
N ASN A 207 -7.84 10.87 5.63
CA ASN A 207 -6.88 10.43 4.64
C ASN A 207 -6.57 8.92 4.76
N ALA A 208 -6.37 8.38 5.96
CA ALA A 208 -6.04 6.97 6.16
C ALA A 208 -7.21 6.05 5.80
N ALA A 209 -8.43 6.41 6.21
CA ALA A 209 -9.63 5.66 5.88
C ALA A 209 -9.85 5.64 4.35
N ARG A 210 -9.73 6.80 3.70
CA ARG A 210 -9.88 6.91 2.26
C ARG A 210 -8.78 6.16 1.52
N ALA A 211 -7.51 6.39 1.87
CA ALA A 211 -6.36 5.87 1.15
C ALA A 211 -6.17 4.35 1.32
N PHE A 212 -6.40 3.82 2.52
CA PHE A 212 -6.06 2.42 2.85
C PHE A 212 -7.28 1.53 3.01
N LEU A 213 -8.42 2.06 3.45
CA LEU A 213 -9.61 1.24 3.70
C LEU A 213 -10.65 1.32 2.59
N GLY A 214 -10.56 2.33 1.70
CA GLY A 214 -11.64 2.58 0.74
C GLY A 214 -12.92 2.97 1.48
N VAL A 215 -12.78 3.78 2.53
CA VAL A 215 -13.88 4.23 3.38
C VAL A 215 -13.88 5.75 3.39
N ASN A 216 -15.02 6.35 3.05
CA ASN A 216 -15.22 7.79 3.09
C ASN A 216 -15.78 8.19 4.47
N LEU A 217 -14.92 8.75 5.32
CA LEU A 217 -15.29 9.27 6.63
C LEU A 217 -15.44 10.81 6.64
N ASP A 218 -15.24 11.50 5.52
CA ASP A 218 -15.11 12.97 5.51
C ASP A 218 -16.38 13.67 6.02
N CYS A 219 -17.56 13.26 5.55
CA CYS A 219 -18.82 13.83 6.03
C CYS A 219 -19.04 13.57 7.54
N ALA A 220 -18.56 12.41 8.02
CA ALA A 220 -18.66 11.97 9.40
C ALA A 220 -17.87 12.90 10.37
N GLN A 221 -17.01 13.79 9.89
CA GLN A 221 -16.32 14.73 10.76
C GLN A 221 -17.27 15.67 11.53
N CYS A 222 -18.30 16.17 10.83
CA CYS A 222 -19.19 17.22 11.34
C CYS A 222 -20.57 16.71 11.74
N HIS A 223 -21.09 15.68 11.08
CA HIS A 223 -22.38 15.05 11.32
C HIS A 223 -22.34 13.58 10.88
N ASP A 224 -23.31 12.75 11.26
CA ASP A 224 -23.35 11.36 10.78
C ASP A 224 -23.44 11.30 9.24
N HIS A 225 -22.76 10.35 8.61
CA HIS A 225 -22.70 10.27 7.15
C HIS A 225 -24.11 10.10 6.56
N PRO A 226 -24.52 10.88 5.53
CA PRO A 226 -25.92 10.91 5.08
C PRO A 226 -26.35 9.66 4.31
N PHE A 227 -25.40 8.94 3.73
CA PHE A 227 -25.65 7.79 2.84
C PHE A 227 -24.93 6.50 3.27
N ALA A 228 -24.19 6.55 4.38
CA ALA A 228 -23.40 5.42 4.88
C ALA A 228 -23.61 5.29 6.38
N HIS A 229 -23.25 4.14 6.95
CA HIS A 229 -23.49 3.84 8.37
C HIS A 229 -22.52 4.53 9.33
N TRP A 230 -21.57 5.32 8.82
CA TRP A 230 -20.54 5.96 9.62
C TRP A 230 -21.09 7.11 10.46
N SER A 231 -21.01 6.97 11.78
CA SER A 231 -21.38 8.04 12.72
C SER A 231 -20.27 9.06 12.91
N ARG A 232 -20.65 10.25 13.37
CA ARG A 232 -19.71 11.28 13.79
C ARG A 232 -18.82 10.81 14.93
N GLU A 233 -19.37 10.02 15.85
CA GLU A 233 -18.57 9.48 16.95
C GLU A 233 -17.44 8.58 16.42
N GLU A 234 -17.75 7.66 15.48
CA GLU A 234 -16.77 6.75 14.89
C GLU A 234 -15.64 7.48 14.13
N PHE A 235 -15.96 8.59 13.47
CA PHE A 235 -14.93 9.45 12.88
C PHE A 235 -13.90 9.88 13.93
N TRP A 236 -14.38 10.46 15.04
CA TRP A 236 -13.50 10.99 16.08
C TRP A 236 -12.81 9.87 16.90
N GLN A 237 -13.45 8.70 17.03
CA GLN A 237 -12.80 7.50 17.56
C GLN A 237 -11.63 7.05 16.66
N THR A 238 -11.76 7.15 15.33
CA THR A 238 -10.66 6.87 14.40
C THR A 238 -9.57 7.95 14.51
N ALA A 239 -9.94 9.23 14.61
CA ALA A 239 -9.01 10.35 14.80
C ALA A 239 -8.18 10.23 16.09
N ALA A 240 -8.72 9.61 17.14
CA ALA A 240 -8.01 9.40 18.40
C ALA A 240 -6.72 8.56 18.26
N PHE A 241 -6.56 7.74 17.21
CA PHE A 241 -5.29 7.04 16.94
C PHE A 241 -4.14 7.99 16.54
N PHE A 242 -4.47 9.15 16.00
CA PHE A 242 -3.49 10.17 15.60
C PHE A 242 -3.28 11.25 16.66
N ALA A 243 -4.09 11.25 17.71
CA ALA A 243 -3.92 12.14 18.85
C ALA A 243 -2.67 11.76 19.67
N ARG A 244 -2.04 12.76 20.29
CA ARG A 244 -0.99 12.50 21.27
C ARG A 244 -1.62 11.83 22.51
N PRO A 245 -1.06 10.73 23.03
CA PRO A 245 -1.54 10.14 24.27
C PRO A 245 -1.54 11.17 25.39
N LYS A 246 -2.61 11.20 26.18
CA LYS A 246 -2.70 12.03 27.39
C LYS A 246 -2.48 11.16 28.62
N LEU A 247 -1.81 11.72 29.62
CA LEU A 247 -1.66 11.12 30.94
C LEU A 247 -2.77 11.67 31.85
N GLU A 248 -3.60 10.79 32.38
CA GLU A 248 -4.61 11.12 33.41
C GLU A 248 -4.49 10.09 34.55
N HIS A 249 -4.31 10.57 35.79
CA HIS A 249 -4.31 9.72 36.99
C HIS A 249 -3.44 8.45 36.85
N GLU A 250 -2.18 8.65 36.42
CA GLU A 250 -1.18 7.58 36.20
C GLU A 250 -1.49 6.56 35.09
N SER A 251 -2.60 6.74 34.36
CA SER A 251 -2.97 5.94 33.19
C SER A 251 -2.87 6.76 31.90
N ALA A 252 -2.27 6.18 30.87
CA ALA A 252 -2.19 6.81 29.56
C ALA A 252 -3.38 6.37 28.69
N PHE A 253 -4.02 7.31 28.00
CA PHE A 253 -5.16 7.03 27.13
C PHE A 253 -4.98 7.62 25.72
N LEU A 254 -5.52 6.92 24.72
CA LEU A 254 -5.71 7.43 23.36
C LEU A 254 -7.12 7.99 23.24
N LYS A 255 -7.28 9.28 23.46
CA LYS A 255 -8.56 10.00 23.38
C LYS A 255 -8.41 11.34 22.68
N ILE A 256 -9.48 11.79 22.02
CA ILE A 256 -9.58 13.12 21.41
C ILE A 256 -10.94 13.75 21.73
N ALA A 257 -10.99 15.08 21.74
CA ALA A 257 -12.25 15.81 21.82
C ALA A 257 -12.99 15.73 20.48
N VAL A 258 -14.32 15.66 20.51
CA VAL A 258 -15.16 15.65 19.31
C VAL A 258 -15.32 17.10 18.81
N GLY A 259 -14.54 17.49 17.80
CA GLY A 259 -14.48 18.87 17.31
C GLY A 259 -14.12 19.85 18.44
N ASP A 260 -14.86 20.95 18.55
CA ASP A 260 -14.67 21.96 19.62
C ASP A 260 -15.44 21.63 20.91
N SER A 261 -16.01 20.42 21.04
CA SER A 261 -16.76 20.02 22.23
C SER A 261 -15.84 19.58 23.38
N GLN A 262 -16.40 19.46 24.59
CA GLN A 262 -15.73 18.87 25.74
C GLN A 262 -15.88 17.33 25.80
N GLN A 263 -16.64 16.74 24.88
CA GLN A 263 -16.86 15.30 24.84
C GLN A 263 -15.58 14.61 24.32
N MET A 264 -15.01 13.74 25.15
CA MET A 264 -13.84 12.94 24.79
C MET A 264 -14.28 11.55 24.33
N VAL A 265 -13.74 11.11 23.20
CA VAL A 265 -13.93 9.74 22.68
C VAL A 265 -12.60 8.99 22.66
N ALA A 266 -12.65 7.69 22.92
CA ALA A 266 -11.48 6.81 22.92
C ALA A 266 -11.25 6.18 21.54
N ALA A 267 -9.99 5.84 21.25
CA ALA A 267 -9.64 5.19 20.00
C ALA A 267 -10.38 3.86 19.81
N ARG A 268 -11.04 3.72 18.66
CA ARG A 268 -11.70 2.48 18.18
C ARG A 268 -11.49 2.36 16.69
N PHE A 269 -11.30 1.13 16.20
CA PHE A 269 -11.06 0.90 14.78
C PHE A 269 -12.31 1.21 13.95
N PRO A 270 -12.16 1.64 12.69
CA PRO A 270 -13.27 1.73 11.75
C PRO A 270 -14.03 0.40 11.65
N GLY A 271 -15.37 0.46 11.81
CA GLY A 271 -16.24 -0.72 11.85
C GLY A 271 -16.32 -1.39 13.24
N GLY A 272 -15.69 -0.79 14.25
CA GLY A 272 -15.76 -1.23 15.65
C GLY A 272 -14.52 -1.99 16.13
N GLY A 273 -14.55 -2.37 17.41
CA GLY A 273 -13.41 -2.98 18.10
C GLY A 273 -12.52 -1.93 18.78
N SER A 274 -11.93 -2.32 19.91
CA SER A 274 -11.02 -1.47 20.67
C SER A 274 -9.60 -2.01 20.61
N PRO A 275 -8.59 -1.14 20.49
CA PRO A 275 -7.21 -1.57 20.53
C PRO A 275 -6.85 -2.07 21.93
N ILE A 276 -5.96 -3.07 21.98
CA ILE A 276 -5.31 -3.45 23.24
C ILE A 276 -4.16 -2.48 23.46
N LEU A 277 -4.28 -1.62 24.48
CA LEU A 277 -3.26 -0.62 24.78
C LEU A 277 -2.08 -1.26 25.53
N PRO A 278 -0.82 -0.99 25.14
CA PRO A 278 0.34 -1.40 25.92
C PRO A 278 0.41 -0.59 27.23
N GLN A 279 1.14 -1.12 28.22
CA GLN A 279 1.29 -0.47 29.53
C GLN A 279 1.89 0.94 29.47
N LYS A 280 2.74 1.20 28.46
CA LYS A 280 3.35 2.51 28.23
C LYS A 280 2.98 2.98 26.83
N LEU A 281 2.43 4.19 26.74
CA LEU A 281 2.13 4.85 25.48
C LEU A 281 3.23 5.87 25.13
N ASP A 282 3.63 5.88 23.88
CA ASP A 282 4.45 6.91 23.25
C ASP A 282 3.63 7.68 22.20
N VAL A 283 4.19 8.77 21.66
CA VAL A 283 3.52 9.63 20.65
C VAL A 283 3.19 8.93 19.32
N GLU A 284 3.65 7.69 19.13
CA GLU A 284 3.46 6.91 17.91
C GLU A 284 2.53 5.72 18.14
N THR A 285 2.18 5.43 19.39
CA THR A 285 1.48 4.20 19.78
C THR A 285 0.13 4.08 19.09
N GLY A 286 -0.66 5.16 19.03
CA GLY A 286 -1.93 5.13 18.32
C GLY A 286 -1.77 4.85 16.82
N ARG A 287 -0.81 5.51 16.15
CA ARG A 287 -0.50 5.27 14.74
C ARG A 287 -0.03 3.83 14.48
N ARG A 288 0.77 3.27 15.39
CA ARG A 288 1.26 1.89 15.32
C ARG A 288 0.13 0.87 15.44
N LEU A 289 -0.74 1.05 16.42
CA LEU A 289 -1.92 0.18 16.62
C LEU A 289 -2.87 0.23 15.42
N LEU A 290 -3.10 1.43 14.87
CA LEU A 290 -3.93 1.57 13.67
C LEU A 290 -3.25 0.92 12.45
N ALA A 291 -1.96 1.16 12.24
CA ALA A 291 -1.22 0.54 11.14
C ALA A 291 -1.26 -0.98 11.20
N GLU A 292 -1.01 -1.57 12.37
CA GLU A 292 -1.08 -3.03 12.59
C GLU A 292 -2.48 -3.59 12.28
N TRP A 293 -3.54 -2.87 12.64
CA TRP A 293 -4.91 -3.28 12.33
C TRP A 293 -5.24 -3.15 10.84
N ILE A 294 -4.81 -2.07 10.17
CA ILE A 294 -5.04 -1.86 8.74
C ILE A 294 -4.44 -3.02 7.93
N ILE A 295 -3.20 -3.41 8.26
CA ILE A 295 -2.45 -4.39 7.47
C ILE A 295 -2.73 -5.85 7.86
N ALA A 296 -3.57 -6.08 8.87
CA ALA A 296 -3.90 -7.41 9.32
C ALA A 296 -4.52 -8.23 8.17
N PRO A 297 -4.12 -9.50 7.97
CA PRO A 297 -4.72 -10.38 6.97
C PRO A 297 -6.25 -10.49 7.03
N GLU A 298 -6.81 -10.37 8.23
CA GLU A 298 -8.24 -10.46 8.51
C GLU A 298 -8.97 -9.12 8.39
N ASN A 299 -8.26 -8.02 8.10
CA ASN A 299 -8.87 -6.70 7.92
C ASN A 299 -9.85 -6.75 6.73
N PRO A 300 -11.14 -6.38 6.92
CA PRO A 300 -12.16 -6.56 5.89
C PRO A 300 -12.07 -5.52 4.75
N PHE A 301 -11.23 -4.50 4.90
CA PHE A 301 -11.17 -3.33 4.02
C PHE A 301 -9.88 -3.29 3.19
N PHE A 302 -8.71 -3.41 3.84
CA PHE A 302 -7.43 -3.08 3.22
C PHE A 302 -7.12 -3.86 1.95
N ALA A 303 -7.23 -5.20 1.99
CA ALA A 303 -6.97 -6.04 0.84
C ALA A 303 -7.96 -5.80 -0.31
N ARG A 304 -9.23 -5.56 0.01
CA ARG A 304 -10.28 -5.24 -0.98
C ARG A 304 -10.04 -3.89 -1.63
N ASN A 305 -9.74 -2.85 -0.85
CA ASN A 305 -9.42 -1.53 -1.38
C ASN A 305 -8.18 -1.57 -2.28
N LEU A 306 -7.13 -2.28 -1.86
CA LEU A 306 -5.93 -2.45 -2.67
C LEU A 306 -6.23 -3.18 -3.99
N ALA A 307 -7.04 -4.25 -3.96
CA ALA A 307 -7.49 -4.95 -5.16
C ALA A 307 -8.32 -4.05 -6.09
N ASN A 308 -9.32 -3.36 -5.54
CA ASN A 308 -10.25 -2.52 -6.29
C ASN A 308 -9.54 -1.37 -7.01
N ARG A 309 -8.61 -0.69 -6.32
CA ARG A 309 -7.78 0.37 -6.92
C ARG A 309 -6.85 -0.15 -7.99
N SER A 310 -6.23 -1.31 -7.77
CA SER A 310 -5.34 -1.93 -8.75
C SER A 310 -6.09 -2.31 -10.02
N TRP A 311 -7.32 -2.82 -9.87
CA TRP A 311 -8.22 -3.06 -10.97
C TRP A 311 -8.56 -1.76 -11.72
N ALA A 312 -8.99 -0.73 -11.01
CA ALA A 312 -9.33 0.57 -11.59
C ALA A 312 -8.18 1.24 -12.34
N MET A 313 -6.94 1.13 -11.84
CA MET A 313 -5.75 1.67 -12.51
C MET A 313 -5.54 1.05 -13.91
N LEU A 314 -5.87 -0.23 -14.07
CA LEU A 314 -5.68 -0.97 -15.32
C LEU A 314 -6.91 -0.93 -16.23
N LEU A 315 -8.11 -0.99 -15.66
CA LEU A 315 -9.37 -1.11 -16.39
C LEU A 315 -10.21 0.17 -16.38
N GLY A 316 -9.75 1.26 -15.76
CA GLY A 316 -10.42 2.56 -15.80
C GLY A 316 -11.58 2.77 -14.84
N ALA A 317 -12.13 1.70 -14.29
CA ALA A 317 -13.17 1.70 -13.26
C ALA A 317 -12.91 0.55 -12.29
N GLY A 318 -13.25 0.73 -11.02
CA GLY A 318 -13.20 -0.27 -9.99
C GLY A 318 -14.25 -1.35 -10.16
N LEU A 319 -14.00 -2.52 -9.57
CA LEU A 319 -15.01 -3.56 -9.38
C LEU A 319 -16.18 -3.05 -8.51
N VAL A 320 -15.91 -2.09 -7.63
CA VAL A 320 -16.88 -1.35 -6.83
C VAL A 320 -16.55 0.14 -6.98
N GLU A 321 -17.55 0.98 -7.22
CA GLU A 321 -17.40 2.43 -7.32
C GLU A 321 -18.37 3.12 -6.34
N PRO A 322 -17.98 4.27 -5.76
CA PRO A 322 -16.70 4.97 -5.95
C PRO A 322 -15.52 4.29 -5.23
N LEU A 323 -14.28 4.44 -5.73
CA LEU A 323 -13.07 3.80 -5.17
C LEU A 323 -12.75 4.13 -3.70
N ASP A 324 -13.36 5.18 -3.16
CA ASP A 324 -13.22 5.60 -1.77
C ASP A 324 -14.41 5.25 -0.88
N ASP A 325 -15.41 4.51 -1.40
CA ASP A 325 -16.51 3.97 -0.62
C ASP A 325 -16.83 2.52 -1.01
N LEU A 326 -16.33 1.59 -0.19
CA LEU A 326 -16.60 0.16 -0.32
C LEU A 326 -17.79 -0.32 0.53
N SER A 327 -18.66 0.58 0.99
CA SER A 327 -19.81 0.20 1.84
C SER A 327 -20.73 -0.84 1.19
N GLU A 328 -20.89 -0.80 -0.13
CA GLU A 328 -21.70 -1.76 -0.90
C GLU A 328 -20.91 -2.98 -1.42
N ALA A 329 -19.63 -3.14 -1.05
CA ALA A 329 -18.76 -4.16 -1.65
C ALA A 329 -19.29 -5.59 -1.47
N ASN A 330 -20.02 -5.88 -0.38
CA ASN A 330 -20.57 -7.21 -0.12
C ASN A 330 -21.81 -7.53 -0.97
N SER A 331 -22.56 -6.52 -1.41
CA SER A 331 -23.77 -6.66 -2.24
C SER A 331 -23.51 -6.42 -3.73
N HIS A 332 -22.27 -6.05 -4.09
CA HIS A 332 -21.93 -5.70 -5.47
C HIS A 332 -21.88 -6.93 -6.39
N PRO A 333 -22.27 -6.82 -7.68
CA PRO A 333 -22.17 -7.91 -8.66
C PRO A 333 -20.77 -8.53 -8.82
N HIS A 334 -19.72 -7.81 -8.39
CA HIS A 334 -18.31 -8.25 -8.46
C HIS A 334 -17.72 -8.69 -7.12
N ALA A 335 -18.55 -8.83 -6.06
CA ALA A 335 -18.08 -9.13 -4.70
C ALA A 335 -17.17 -10.38 -4.64
N THR A 336 -17.55 -11.46 -5.33
CA THR A 336 -16.78 -12.71 -5.36
C THR A 336 -15.39 -12.53 -6.00
N LEU A 337 -15.32 -11.76 -7.09
CA LEU A 337 -14.06 -11.44 -7.76
C LEU A 337 -13.17 -10.55 -6.90
N LEU A 338 -13.76 -9.53 -6.27
CA LEU A 338 -13.06 -8.66 -5.34
C LEU A 338 -12.46 -9.46 -4.16
N ASP A 339 -13.22 -10.40 -3.60
CA ASP A 339 -12.76 -11.30 -2.54
C ASP A 339 -11.65 -12.24 -3.00
N ALA A 340 -11.72 -12.74 -4.24
CA ALA A 340 -10.67 -13.59 -4.80
C ALA A 340 -9.33 -12.84 -4.94
N LEU A 341 -9.39 -11.59 -5.42
CA LEU A 341 -8.21 -10.72 -5.53
C LEU A 341 -7.66 -10.33 -4.15
N ALA A 342 -8.54 -9.98 -3.21
CA ALA A 342 -8.15 -9.65 -1.83
C ALA A 342 -7.45 -10.83 -1.12
N LYS A 343 -7.98 -12.05 -1.27
CA LYS A 343 -7.34 -13.28 -0.75
C LYS A 343 -5.96 -13.49 -1.36
N GLU A 344 -5.80 -13.27 -2.67
CA GLU A 344 -4.49 -13.41 -3.30
C GLU A 344 -3.50 -12.36 -2.82
N LEU A 345 -3.93 -11.11 -2.58
CA LEU A 345 -3.08 -10.08 -1.99
C LEU A 345 -2.56 -10.52 -0.62
N VAL A 346 -3.42 -11.04 0.25
CA VAL A 346 -3.01 -11.56 1.57
C VAL A 346 -1.99 -12.69 1.42
N HIS A 347 -2.25 -13.66 0.54
CA HIS A 347 -1.31 -14.77 0.28
C HIS A 347 0.03 -14.31 -0.28
N ALA A 348 0.02 -13.30 -1.17
CA ALA A 348 1.20 -12.70 -1.76
C ALA A 348 1.95 -11.76 -0.79
N ARG A 349 1.49 -11.63 0.46
CA ARG A 349 1.98 -10.66 1.45
C ARG A 349 1.95 -9.23 0.89
N PHE A 350 0.80 -8.90 0.29
CA PHE A 350 0.48 -7.61 -0.32
C PHE A 350 1.48 -7.15 -1.39
N GLN A 351 2.21 -8.09 -2.01
CA GLN A 351 3.00 -7.79 -3.21
C GLN A 351 2.06 -7.61 -4.39
N LEU A 352 2.23 -6.49 -5.10
CA LEU A 352 1.26 -6.08 -6.11
C LEU A 352 1.50 -6.73 -7.49
N ARG A 353 2.75 -7.10 -7.83
CA ARG A 353 3.09 -7.65 -9.15
C ARG A 353 2.27 -8.88 -9.57
N PRO A 354 2.06 -9.90 -8.72
CA PRO A 354 1.24 -11.06 -9.09
C PRO A 354 -0.20 -10.70 -9.46
N ILE A 355 -0.77 -9.69 -8.79
CA ILE A 355 -2.13 -9.21 -9.00
C ILE A 355 -2.24 -8.46 -10.32
N LEU A 356 -1.36 -7.48 -10.55
CA LEU A 356 -1.32 -6.74 -11.82
C LEU A 356 -1.11 -7.68 -13.00
N ARG A 357 -0.22 -8.67 -12.83
CA ARG A 357 0.07 -9.65 -13.89
C ARG A 357 -1.17 -10.47 -14.21
N ALA A 358 -1.91 -10.89 -13.19
CA ALA A 358 -3.13 -11.66 -13.40
C ALA A 358 -4.22 -10.85 -14.10
N ILE A 359 -4.40 -9.58 -13.73
CA ILE A 359 -5.37 -8.67 -14.34
C ILE A 359 -5.00 -8.40 -15.80
N VAL A 360 -3.75 -8.03 -16.08
CA VAL A 360 -3.30 -7.72 -17.46
C VAL A 360 -3.41 -8.93 -18.40
N LEU A 361 -3.22 -10.14 -17.87
CA LEU A 361 -3.35 -11.37 -18.66
C LEU A 361 -4.79 -11.91 -18.70
N SER A 362 -5.75 -11.28 -18.00
CA SER A 362 -7.15 -11.67 -18.04
C SER A 362 -7.81 -11.36 -19.38
N ARG A 363 -8.90 -12.07 -19.67
CA ARG A 363 -9.71 -11.88 -20.87
C ARG A 363 -10.31 -10.49 -20.97
N ALA A 364 -10.68 -9.89 -19.84
CA ALA A 364 -11.22 -8.54 -19.77
C ALA A 364 -10.19 -7.49 -20.21
N TYR A 365 -8.97 -7.55 -19.66
CA TYR A 365 -7.93 -6.59 -20.01
C TYR A 365 -7.44 -6.75 -21.46
N GLN A 366 -7.37 -7.99 -21.96
CA GLN A 366 -6.97 -8.28 -23.34
C GLN A 366 -8.09 -8.01 -24.37
N GLY A 367 -9.29 -7.62 -23.94
CA GLY A 367 -10.42 -7.34 -24.85
C GLY A 367 -10.19 -6.12 -25.75
N GLU A 368 -10.89 -6.07 -26.87
CA GLU A 368 -10.99 -4.88 -27.71
C GLU A 368 -11.81 -3.77 -27.05
N SER A 369 -11.55 -2.53 -27.49
CA SER A 369 -12.28 -1.34 -27.04
C SER A 369 -13.42 -0.93 -27.97
N ARG A 370 -13.65 -1.68 -29.06
CA ARG A 370 -14.79 -1.44 -29.97
C ARG A 370 -16.06 -1.93 -29.28
N ALA A 371 -16.94 -1.00 -28.92
CA ALA A 371 -18.28 -1.35 -28.48
C ALA A 371 -19.03 -2.04 -29.64
N VAL A 372 -19.78 -3.09 -29.32
CA VAL A 372 -20.89 -3.54 -30.16
C VAL A 372 -22.00 -2.49 -30.00
N ASP A 373 -22.58 -2.02 -31.11
CA ASP A 373 -23.58 -0.95 -31.08
C ASP A 373 -24.75 -1.27 -30.12
N GLY A 374 -25.15 -0.31 -29.28
CA GLY A 374 -26.42 -0.33 -28.52
C GLY A 374 -26.37 -0.67 -27.03
N VAL A 375 -25.21 -0.97 -26.41
CA VAL A 375 -25.14 -1.47 -25.01
C VAL A 375 -24.09 -0.73 -24.15
N ARG A 376 -23.82 0.55 -24.41
CA ARG A 376 -22.61 1.21 -23.85
C ARG A 376 -22.56 1.28 -22.31
N GLU A 377 -23.66 1.61 -21.63
CA GLU A 377 -23.69 1.72 -20.15
C GLU A 377 -23.59 0.37 -19.42
N LEU A 378 -24.18 -0.71 -19.97
CA LEU A 378 -24.10 -2.06 -19.40
C LEU A 378 -22.73 -2.74 -19.67
N LEU A 379 -22.04 -2.33 -20.74
CA LEU A 379 -20.71 -2.85 -21.09
C LEU A 379 -19.61 -2.29 -20.18
N ASP A 380 -19.73 -1.04 -19.73
CA ASP A 380 -18.69 -0.37 -18.95
C ASP A 380 -18.55 -0.96 -17.53
N SER A 381 -19.66 -1.35 -16.88
CA SER A 381 -19.63 -1.96 -15.53
C SER A 381 -19.42 -3.48 -15.53
N SER A 382 -19.61 -4.14 -16.67
CA SER A 382 -19.44 -5.60 -16.81
C SER A 382 -18.02 -6.01 -17.22
N PHE A 383 -17.16 -5.06 -17.62
CA PHE A 383 -15.82 -5.31 -18.15
C PHE A 383 -15.79 -6.27 -19.36
N ALA A 384 -16.91 -6.36 -20.09
CA ALA A 384 -17.02 -7.15 -21.32
C ALA A 384 -16.23 -6.55 -22.48
N THR A 385 -15.97 -5.24 -22.43
CA THR A 385 -15.12 -4.51 -23.38
C THR A 385 -14.07 -3.71 -22.62
N MET A 386 -12.87 -3.55 -23.20
CA MET A 386 -11.86 -2.69 -22.58
C MET A 386 -12.25 -1.23 -22.78
N PRO A 387 -12.44 -0.43 -21.72
CA PRO A 387 -12.83 0.97 -21.89
C PRO A 387 -11.72 1.79 -22.54
N MET A 388 -12.14 2.73 -23.39
CA MET A 388 -11.25 3.74 -23.98
C MET A 388 -10.85 4.75 -22.91
N ARG A 389 -9.54 4.96 -22.73
CA ARG A 389 -9.00 5.92 -21.76
C ARG A 389 -8.11 6.95 -22.46
N GLY A 390 -8.23 8.20 -22.04
CA GLY A 390 -7.31 9.26 -22.41
C GLY A 390 -5.93 9.02 -21.79
N LEU A 391 -4.87 9.47 -22.45
CA LEU A 391 -3.53 9.47 -21.85
C LEU A 391 -3.47 10.52 -20.75
N SER A 392 -2.85 10.17 -19.63
CA SER A 392 -2.46 11.16 -18.63
C SER A 392 -1.39 12.10 -19.20
N GLY A 393 -1.23 13.28 -18.58
CA GLY A 393 -0.17 14.22 -18.93
C GLY A 393 1.23 13.59 -18.87
N ASP A 394 1.49 12.80 -17.83
CA ASP A 394 2.76 12.08 -17.65
C ASP A 394 2.97 11.06 -18.77
N GLN A 395 1.94 10.28 -19.12
CA GLN A 395 2.03 9.30 -20.20
C GLN A 395 2.30 9.95 -21.55
N LEU A 396 1.69 11.11 -21.82
CA LEU A 396 1.94 11.86 -23.03
C LEU A 396 3.39 12.37 -23.06
N TYR A 397 3.86 12.98 -21.97
CA TYR A 397 5.23 13.48 -21.84
C TYR A 397 6.26 12.34 -22.01
N ASP A 398 6.13 11.27 -21.22
CA ASP A 398 7.04 10.13 -21.23
C ASP A 398 7.08 9.44 -22.60
N SER A 399 5.95 9.40 -23.32
CA SER A 399 5.88 8.85 -24.67
C SER A 399 6.58 9.71 -25.73
N ILE A 400 6.71 11.01 -25.52
CA ILE A 400 7.40 11.92 -26.46
C ILE A 400 8.91 11.89 -26.25
N VAL A 401 9.37 11.72 -25.00
CA VAL A 401 10.80 11.71 -24.66
C VAL A 401 11.45 10.33 -24.76
N THR A 402 10.67 9.30 -25.11
CA THR A 402 11.10 7.91 -25.37
C THR A 402 11.52 7.74 -26.82
#